data_AF-A0A3D1VPF9-F1
#
_entry.id   AF-A0A3D1VPF9-F1
#
_cell.length_a   1.000
_cell.length_b   1.000
_cell.length_c   1.000
_cell.angle_alpha   90.00
_cell.angle_beta   90.00
_cell.angle_gamma   90.00
#
_symmetry.space_group_name_H-M   'P 1'
#
loop_
_entity.id
_entity.type
_entity.pdbx_description
1 polymer ?
#
loop_
_entity_poly.entity_id
_entity_poly.type
_entity_poly.pdbx_seq_one_letter_code
_entity_poly.pdbx_strand_id
1 'polypeptide(L)' 'KYIEKDAALERRFQPIIVKEPSIEDTVEMLKGIKGYYEAHHGITIPDSVLKTATVLSERYITDRFLPDKAI' A
#
# COMPACT_ATOMS: atom_id res chain seq x y z
N LYS A 1 -18.10 8.19 -0.61
CA LYS A 1 -19.59 8.28 -0.55
C LYS A 1 -20.08 9.18 0.61
N TYR A 2 -19.28 10.14 1.12
CA TYR A 2 -19.66 11.00 2.26
C TYR A 2 -19.30 12.49 2.09
N ILE A 3 -18.80 12.91 0.93
CA ILE A 3 -18.76 14.32 0.55
C ILE A 3 -19.75 14.42 -0.59
N GLU A 4 -21.02 14.67 -0.25
CA GLU A 4 -21.92 15.24 -1.26
C GLU A 4 -21.38 16.61 -1.67
N LYS A 5 -21.68 17.02 -2.90
CA LYS A 5 -21.19 18.25 -3.55
C LYS A 5 -21.68 19.50 -2.79
N ASP A 6 -21.09 19.76 -1.64
CA ASP A 6 -21.24 21.04 -0.94
C ASP A 6 -20.32 22.04 -1.63
N ALA A 7 -20.92 23.02 -2.31
CA ALA A 7 -20.22 24.09 -3.01
C ALA A 7 -19.32 24.94 -2.09
N ALA A 8 -19.50 24.88 -0.76
CA ALA A 8 -18.57 25.50 0.19
C ALA A 8 -17.32 24.65 0.43
N LEU A 9 -17.42 23.32 0.42
CA LEU A 9 -16.29 22.40 0.60
C LEU A 9 -15.41 22.35 -0.65
N GLU A 10 -15.98 22.30 -1.86
CA GLU A 10 -15.21 22.30 -3.11
C GLU A 10 -14.34 23.57 -3.29
N ARG A 11 -14.74 24.69 -2.66
CA ARG A 11 -13.95 25.93 -2.67
C ARG A 11 -12.83 25.96 -1.63
N ARG A 12 -12.90 25.13 -0.60
CA ARG A 12 -11.92 25.08 0.51
C ARG A 12 -10.96 23.90 0.40
N PHE A 13 -11.39 22.82 -0.25
CA PHE A 13 -10.63 21.59 -0.39
C PHE A 13 -10.30 21.34 -1.86
N GLN A 14 -9.00 21.20 -2.14
CA GLN A 14 -8.54 20.66 -3.42
C GLN A 14 -8.47 19.13 -3.29
N PRO A 15 -9.26 18.36 -4.03
CA PRO A 15 -9.12 16.90 -4.03
C PRO A 15 -7.76 16.50 -4.61
N ILE A 16 -7.01 15.70 -3.86
CA ILE A 16 -5.78 15.04 -4.32
C ILE A 16 -6.11 13.56 -4.49
N ILE A 17 -6.01 13.09 -5.73
CA ILE A 17 -6.24 11.67 -6.04
C ILE A 17 -4.96 10.91 -5.68
N VAL A 18 -5.06 10.01 -4.72
CA VAL A 18 -4.01 9.05 -4.39
C VAL A 18 -4.30 7.76 -5.13
N LYS A 19 -3.43 7.39 -6.06
CA LYS A 19 -3.55 6.14 -6.82
C LYS A 19 -2.90 4.99 -6.04
N GLU A 20 -3.37 3.78 -6.30
CA GLU A 20 -2.70 2.57 -5.89
C GLU A 20 -1.27 2.54 -6.47
N PRO A 21 -0.24 2.17 -5.69
CA PRO A 21 1.13 2.07 -6.15
C PRO A 21 1.31 0.90 -7.14
N SER A 22 2.37 0.97 -7.96
CA SER A 22 2.78 -0.18 -8.77
C SER A 22 3.32 -1.32 -7.90
N ILE A 23 3.51 -2.51 -8.49
CA ILE A 23 4.16 -3.64 -7.82
C ILE A 23 5.57 -3.25 -7.39
N GLU A 24 6.32 -2.59 -8.27
CA GLU A 24 7.68 -2.13 -8.03
C GLU A 24 7.74 -1.11 -6.89
N ASP A 25 6.87 -0.10 -6.91
CA ASP A 25 6.79 0.90 -5.85
C ASP A 25 6.43 0.25 -4.51
N THR A 26 5.50 -0.71 -4.52
CA THR A 26 5.10 -1.44 -3.32
C THR A 26 6.25 -2.23 -2.72
N VAL A 27 7.07 -2.89 -3.55
CA VAL A 27 8.25 -3.61 -3.07
C VAL A 27 9.25 -2.67 -2.39
N GLU A 28 9.48 -1.47 -2.93
CA GLU A 28 10.35 -0.47 -2.29
C GLU A 28 9.75 0.07 -0.98
N MET A 29 8.42 0.28 -0.93
CA MET A 29 7.73 0.63 0.32
C MET A 29 7.88 -0.46 1.38
N LEU A 30 7.73 -1.74 1.00
CA LEU A 30 7.91 -2.88 1.90
C LEU A 30 9.34 -2.96 2.44
N LYS A 31 10.37 -2.66 1.63
CA LYS A 31 11.76 -2.56 2.10
C LYS A 31 11.92 -1.48 3.16
N GLY A 32 11.20 -0.36 3.04
CA GLY A 32 11.22 0.73 4.02
C GLY A 32 10.66 0.33 5.39
N ILE A 33 9.67 -0.57 5.44
CA ILE A 33 9.05 -1.04 6.69
C ILE A 33 9.58 -2.40 7.17
N LYS A 34 10.32 -3.13 6.32
CA LYS A 34 10.88 -4.46 6.60
C LYS A 34 11.58 -4.54 7.95
N GLY A 35 12.47 -3.59 8.25
CA GLY A 35 13.25 -3.60 9.49
C GLY A 35 12.39 -3.52 10.76
N TYR A 36 11.23 -2.84 10.68
CA TYR A 36 10.27 -2.79 11.78
C TYR A 36 9.67 -4.18 12.06
N TYR A 37 9.27 -4.91 11.01
CA TYR A 37 8.71 -6.25 11.14
C TYR A 37 9.75 -7.29 11.53
N GLU A 38 10.96 -7.21 10.99
CA GLU A 38 12.09 -8.06 11.39
C GLU A 38 12.38 -7.93 12.89
N ALA A 39 12.44 -6.69 13.41
CA ALA A 39 12.64 -6.43 14.82
C ALA A 39 11.47 -6.91 15.69
N HIS A 40 10.23 -6.66 15.24
CA HIS A 40 9.03 -7.08 15.96
C HIS A 40 8.92 -8.62 16.07
N HIS A 41 9.25 -9.34 15.00
CA HIS A 41 9.09 -10.79 14.94
C HIS A 41 10.36 -11.59 15.24
N GLY A 42 11.53 -10.93 15.35
CA GLY A 42 12.81 -11.59 15.60
C GLY A 42 13.27 -12.48 14.43
N ILE A 43 12.93 -12.10 13.20
CA ILE A 43 13.25 -12.86 11.98
C ILE A 43 13.97 -11.97 10.97
N THR A 44 14.59 -12.60 9.96
CA THR A 44 15.10 -11.91 8.77
C THR A 44 14.21 -12.25 7.57
N ILE A 45 13.79 -11.23 6.84
CA ILE A 45 12.91 -11.33 5.68
C ILE A 45 13.76 -11.12 4.42
N PRO A 46 13.93 -12.11 3.54
CA PRO A 46 14.64 -11.91 2.28
C PRO A 46 13.90 -10.95 1.34
N ASP A 47 14.63 -10.16 0.56
CA ASP A 47 14.01 -9.23 -0.42
C ASP A 47 13.20 -9.94 -1.50
N SER A 48 13.57 -11.19 -1.82
CA SER A 48 12.80 -12.06 -2.72
C SER A 48 11.41 -12.40 -2.16
N VAL A 49 11.27 -12.46 -0.84
CA VAL A 49 9.97 -12.71 -0.18
C VAL A 49 9.07 -11.50 -0.34
N LEU A 50 9.59 -10.27 -0.20
CA LEU A 50 8.82 -9.05 -0.44
C LEU A 50 8.25 -9.02 -1.85
N LYS A 51 9.09 -9.27 -2.86
CA LYS A 51 8.65 -9.34 -4.27
C LYS A 51 7.57 -10.41 -4.48
N THR A 52 7.76 -11.58 -3.86
CA THR A 52 6.80 -12.69 -3.98
C THR A 52 5.47 -12.36 -3.31
N ALA A 53 5.49 -11.76 -2.11
CA ALA A 53 4.31 -11.33 -1.39
C ALA A 53 3.50 -10.30 -2.18
N THR A 54 4.16 -9.29 -2.77
CA THR A 54 3.48 -8.30 -3.62
C THR A 54 2.85 -8.93 -4.86
N VAL A 55 3.58 -9.81 -5.57
CA VAL A 55 3.06 -10.46 -6.80
C VAL A 55 1.90 -11.41 -6.49
N LEU A 56 1.98 -12.18 -5.41
CA LEU A 56 0.92 -13.12 -5.03
C LEU A 56 -0.31 -12.41 -4.48
N SER A 57 -0.13 -11.37 -3.66
CA SER A 57 -1.26 -10.57 -3.17
C SER A 57 -1.99 -9.86 -4.31
N GLU A 58 -1.25 -9.29 -5.27
CA GLU A 58 -1.86 -8.69 -6.46
C GLU A 58 -2.65 -9.70 -7.28
N ARG A 59 -2.11 -10.92 -7.44
CA ARG A 59 -2.75 -11.96 -8.26
C ARG A 59 -3.99 -12.58 -7.60
N TYR A 60 -3.96 -12.79 -6.29
CA TYR A 60 -4.95 -13.65 -5.60
C TYR A 60 -5.85 -12.91 -4.62
N ILE A 61 -5.49 -11.70 -4.18
CA ILE A 61 -6.29 -10.88 -3.26
C ILE A 61 -6.85 -9.69 -4.06
N THR A 62 -7.99 -9.90 -4.70
CA THR A 62 -8.59 -8.95 -5.66
C THR A 62 -9.56 -7.96 -5.00
N ASP A 63 -9.92 -8.16 -3.74
CA ASP A 63 -10.84 -7.32 -2.96
C ASP A 63 -10.13 -6.24 -2.13
N ARG A 64 -8.79 -6.19 -2.18
CA ARG A 64 -7.93 -5.21 -1.51
C ARG A 64 -6.94 -4.58 -2.49
N PHE A 65 -6.34 -3.47 -2.06
CA PHE A 65 -5.41 -2.68 -2.84
C PHE A 65 -4.01 -2.71 -2.23
N LEU A 66 -2.99 -2.58 -3.07
CA LEU A 66 -1.62 -2.30 -2.65
C LEU A 66 -1.54 -0.91 -1.99
N PRO A 67 -0.57 -0.70 -1.07
CA PRO A 67 0.41 -1.68 -0.58
C PRO A 67 -0.16 -2.59 0.51
N ASP A 68 -1.33 -2.27 1.06
CA ASP A 68 -1.91 -2.86 2.26
C ASP A 68 -2.08 -4.40 2.20
N LYS A 69 -2.52 -4.95 1.07
CA LYS A 69 -2.63 -6.41 0.91
C LYS A 69 -1.30 -7.17 0.85
N ALA A 70 -0.17 -6.47 0.68
CA ALA A 70 1.16 -7.05 0.57
C ALA A 70 2.01 -6.91 1.85
N ILE A 71 1.57 -6.07 2.80
CA ILE A 71 2.17 -5.90 4.14
C ILE A 71 1.77 -7.08 5.02
#